data_AF-A0A968ZPT4-F1
#
_entry.id   AF-A0A968ZPT4-F1
#
_cell.length_a   1.000
_cell.length_b   1.000
_cell.length_c   1.000
_cell.angle_alpha   90.00
_cell.angle_beta   90.00
_cell.angle_gamma   90.00
#
_symmetry.space_group_name_H-M   'P 1'
#
loop_
_entity.id
_entity.type
_entity.pdbx_description
1 polymer ?
#
loop_
_entity_poly.entity_id
_entity_poly.type
_entity_poly.pdbx_seq_one_letter_code
_entity_poly.pdbx_strand_id
1 'polypeptide(L)'
;MTVSRKTAQKLLYDYMFESEAAQEWVEDVWSLSPFLGQSAANAAEVLGVLIETCSERQLNAIISSLYAAHQDTISELASASEWRVSLDPKTTNLDQN
;
A
#
# COMPACT_ATOMS: atom_id res chain seq x y z
N MET A 1 -8.31 10.90 -2.93
CA MET A 1 -7.30 10.90 -1.85
C MET A 1 -5.95 11.16 -2.50
N THR A 2 -5.09 11.97 -1.87
CA THR A 2 -3.72 12.19 -2.38
C THR A 2 -2.74 12.03 -1.23
N VAL A 3 -1.72 11.21 -1.42
CA VAL A 3 -0.65 10.90 -0.47
C VAL A 3 0.72 11.03 -1.14
N SER A 4 1.76 11.24 -0.34
CA SER A 4 3.14 11.29 -0.84
C SER A 4 3.55 9.96 -1.48
N ARG A 5 4.55 9.95 -2.38
CA ARG A 5 5.12 8.71 -2.93
C ARG A 5 5.50 7.70 -1.83
N LYS A 6 6.19 8.15 -0.78
CA LYS A 6 6.62 7.26 0.32
C LYS A 6 5.41 6.61 1.01
N THR A 7 4.37 7.38 1.25
CA THR A 7 3.11 6.90 1.83
C THR A 7 2.41 5.93 0.89
N ALA A 8 2.37 6.25 -0.41
CA ALA A 8 1.76 5.39 -1.41
C ALA A 8 2.43 4.02 -1.48
N GLN A 9 3.77 4.01 -1.46
CA GLN A 9 4.56 2.79 -1.40
C GLN A 9 4.22 1.97 -0.16
N LYS A 10 4.27 2.58 1.02
CA LYS A 10 3.94 1.87 2.27
C LYS A 10 2.53 1.29 2.26
N LEU A 11 1.52 2.04 1.79
CA LEU A 11 0.14 1.55 1.68
C LEU A 11 0.02 0.33 0.76
N LEU A 12 0.65 0.37 -0.41
CA LEU A 12 0.60 -0.74 -1.36
C LEU A 12 1.33 -1.98 -0.82
N TYR A 13 2.45 -1.80 -0.12
CA TYR A 13 3.16 -2.88 0.56
C TYR A 13 2.32 -3.46 1.70
N ASP A 14 1.77 -2.62 2.59
CA ASP A 14 0.97 -3.07 3.74
C ASP A 14 -0.32 -3.76 3.26
N TYR A 15 -0.92 -3.29 2.16
CA TYR A 15 -2.10 -3.91 1.56
C TYR A 15 -1.81 -5.30 0.97
N MET A 16 -0.60 -5.51 0.42
CA MET A 16 -0.23 -6.79 -0.19
C MET A 16 0.38 -7.80 0.79
N PHE A 17 1.16 -7.32 1.76
CA PHE A 17 1.99 -8.15 2.63
C PHE A 17 1.60 -8.05 4.10
N GLU A 18 0.49 -7.38 4.45
CA GLU A 18 0.01 -7.26 5.83
C GLU A 18 1.03 -6.70 6.83
N SER A 19 1.94 -5.84 6.35
CA SER A 19 3.08 -5.25 7.09
C SER A 19 4.30 -6.16 7.28
N GLU A 20 4.33 -7.34 6.68
CA GLU A 20 5.50 -8.22 6.61
C GLU A 20 6.46 -7.79 5.49
N ALA A 21 7.71 -8.24 5.55
CA ALA A 21 8.60 -8.09 4.41
C ALA A 21 8.12 -8.96 3.25
N ALA A 22 8.20 -8.45 2.01
CA ALA A 22 7.76 -9.21 0.84
C ALA A 22 8.42 -10.60 0.72
N GLN A 23 9.68 -10.73 1.12
CA GLN A 23 10.37 -12.01 1.12
C GLN A 23 9.81 -12.98 2.18
N GLU A 24 9.54 -12.49 3.38
CA GLU A 24 8.98 -13.29 4.47
C GLU A 24 7.59 -13.81 4.09
N TRP A 25 6.72 -12.94 3.58
CA TRP A 25 5.39 -13.31 3.08
C TRP A 25 5.47 -14.38 1.96
N VAL A 26 6.41 -14.23 1.03
CA VAL A 26 6.63 -15.22 -0.05
C VAL A 26 7.07 -16.58 0.52
N GLU A 27 7.98 -16.59 1.49
CA GLU A 27 8.46 -17.82 2.14
C GLU A 27 7.34 -18.53 2.91
N ASP A 28 6.45 -17.77 3.55
CA ASP A 28 5.27 -18.30 4.23
C ASP A 28 4.28 -18.94 3.25
N VAL A 29 4.01 -18.30 2.11
CA VAL A 29 3.19 -18.89 1.04
C VAL A 29 3.84 -20.17 0.50
N TRP A 30 5.16 -20.19 0.34
CA TRP A 30 5.90 -21.39 -0.09
C TRP A 30 5.75 -22.55 0.89
N SER A 31 5.75 -22.25 2.19
CA SER A 31 5.57 -23.21 3.27
C SER A 31 4.17 -23.83 3.27
N LEU A 32 3.16 -23.09 2.80
CA LEU A 32 1.80 -23.60 2.62
C LEU A 32 1.62 -24.38 1.32
N SER A 33 2.23 -23.91 0.22
CA SER A 33 2.14 -24.55 -1.10
C SER A 33 3.27 -24.08 -2.02
N PRO A 34 4.18 -24.99 -2.45
CA PRO A 34 5.24 -24.64 -3.40
C PRO A 34 4.73 -24.13 -4.75
N PHE A 35 3.54 -24.55 -5.18
CA PHE A 35 2.93 -24.08 -6.43
C PHE A 35 2.43 -22.62 -6.31
N LEU A 36 1.90 -22.25 -5.15
CA LEU A 36 1.47 -20.88 -4.88
C LEU A 36 2.65 -19.96 -4.57
N GLY A 37 3.72 -20.48 -3.97
CA GLY A 37 4.94 -19.75 -3.67
C GLY A 37 5.52 -19.04 -4.90
N GLN A 38 5.68 -19.75 -6.02
CA GLN A 38 6.19 -19.13 -7.25
C GLN A 38 5.29 -18.00 -7.75
N SER A 39 3.97 -18.15 -7.63
CA SER A 39 3.02 -17.10 -8.00
C SER A 39 3.11 -15.89 -7.07
N ALA A 40 3.32 -16.13 -5.77
CA ALA A 40 3.56 -15.09 -4.77
C ALA A 40 4.85 -14.30 -5.03
N ALA A 41 5.97 -14.97 -5.34
CA ALA A 41 7.21 -14.30 -5.74
C ALA A 41 7.02 -13.41 -6.97
N ASN A 42 6.35 -13.93 -8.00
CA ASN A 42 6.08 -13.16 -9.21
C ASN A 42 5.23 -11.92 -8.90
N ALA A 43 4.22 -12.04 -8.04
CA ALA A 43 3.37 -10.93 -7.66
C ALA A 43 4.16 -9.85 -6.89
N ALA A 44 5.03 -10.26 -5.95
CA ALA A 44 5.87 -9.35 -5.19
C ALA A 44 6.85 -8.58 -6.10
N GLU A 45 7.46 -9.26 -7.07
CA GLU A 45 8.35 -8.64 -8.05
C GLU A 45 7.60 -7.63 -8.94
N VAL A 46 6.42 -8.01 -9.46
CA VAL A 46 5.57 -7.11 -10.25
C VAL A 46 5.18 -5.87 -9.47
N LEU A 47 4.79 -6.01 -8.20
CA LEU A 47 4.47 -4.85 -7.36
C LEU A 47 5.68 -3.93 -7.18
N GLY A 48 6.86 -4.49 -6.90
CA GLY A 48 8.10 -3.74 -6.77
C GLY A 48 8.41 -2.90 -8.01
N VAL A 49 8.38 -3.52 -9.19
CA VAL A 49 8.62 -2.84 -10.47
C VAL A 49 7.56 -1.76 -10.74
N LEU A 50 6.28 -2.03 -10.48
CA LEU A 50 5.21 -1.04 -10.65
C LEU A 50 5.43 0.18 -9.75
N ILE A 51 5.81 -0.06 -8.49
CA ILE A 51 6.08 1.00 -7.51
C ILE A 51 7.26 1.88 -7.94
N GLU A 52 8.32 1.28 -8.46
CA GLU A 52 9.51 2.02 -8.93
C GLU A 52 9.20 2.85 -10.18
N THR A 53 8.46 2.27 -11.12
CA THR A 53 8.21 2.88 -12.44
C THR A 53 7.08 3.91 -12.44
N CYS A 54 6.08 3.78 -11.57
CA CYS A 54 4.93 4.67 -11.55
C CYS A 54 5.28 6.06 -11.00
N SER A 55 4.71 7.10 -11.60
CA SER A 55 4.71 8.45 -11.04
C SER A 55 3.86 8.53 -9.76
N GLU A 56 4.10 9.52 -8.90
CA GLU A 56 3.28 9.74 -7.70
C GLU A 56 1.79 9.88 -8.03
N ARG A 57 1.45 10.53 -9.15
CA ARG A 57 0.07 10.65 -9.63
C ARG A 57 -0.54 9.28 -9.97
N GLN A 58 0.21 8.40 -10.62
CA GLN A 58 -0.26 7.05 -10.95
C GLN A 58 -0.45 6.19 -9.71
N LEU A 59 0.49 6.26 -8.75
CA LEU A 59 0.36 5.55 -7.46
C LEU A 59 -0.90 6.01 -6.70
N ASN A 60 -1.18 7.31 -6.68
CA ASN A 60 -2.40 7.85 -6.07
C ASN A 60 -3.68 7.40 -6.77
N ALA A 61 -3.66 7.22 -8.09
CA ALA A 61 -4.80 6.69 -8.84
C ALA A 61 -5.06 5.21 -8.51
N ILE A 62 -4.00 4.40 -8.38
CA ILE A 62 -4.09 3.00 -7.95
C ILE A 62 -4.71 2.93 -6.56
N ILE A 63 -4.17 3.69 -5.60
CA ILE A 63 -4.65 3.70 -4.22
C ILE A 63 -6.10 4.17 -4.13
N SER A 64 -6.48 5.22 -4.86
CA SER A 64 -7.86 5.69 -4.87
C SER A 64 -8.82 4.62 -5.42
N SER A 65 -8.38 3.85 -6.42
CA SER A 65 -9.17 2.75 -6.99
C SER A 65 -9.29 1.59 -6.00
N LEU A 66 -8.19 1.20 -5.34
CA LEU A 66 -8.20 0.16 -4.31
C LEU A 66 -9.07 0.57 -3.11
N TYR A 67 -8.96 1.82 -2.65
CA TYR A 67 -9.78 2.34 -1.56
C TYR A 67 -11.28 2.30 -1.89
N ALA A 68 -11.66 2.67 -3.12
CA ALA A 68 -13.05 2.60 -3.55
C ALA A 68 -13.59 1.16 -3.61
N ALA A 69 -12.73 0.18 -3.91
CA ALA A 69 -13.12 -1.24 -4.04
C ALA A 69 -13.05 -2.01 -2.71
N HIS A 70 -12.11 -1.66 -1.83
CA HIS A 70 -11.72 -2.44 -0.66
C HIS A 70 -11.60 -1.55 0.59
N GLN A 71 -12.55 -0.62 0.75
CA GLN A 71 -12.53 0.38 1.82
C GLN A 71 -12.38 -0.26 3.21
N ASP A 72 -13.10 -1.35 3.47
CA ASP A 72 -13.10 -2.03 4.78
C ASP A 72 -11.72 -2.64 5.06
N THR A 73 -11.19 -3.44 4.12
CA THR A 73 -9.85 -4.03 4.22
C THR A 73 -8.76 -2.98 4.43
N ILE A 74 -8.78 -1.91 3.63
CA ILE A 74 -7.77 -0.85 3.74
C ILE A 74 -7.91 -0.07 5.05
N SER A 75 -9.13 0.02 5.61
CA SER A 75 -9.38 0.71 6.87
C SER A 75 -8.90 -0.07 8.10
N GLU A 76 -8.75 -1.39 7.97
CA GLU A 76 -8.28 -2.30 9.03
C GLU A 76 -6.76 -2.48 9.06
N LEU A 77 -6.05 -2.11 7.98
CA LEU A 77 -4.59 -2.14 7.97
C LEU A 77 -4.05 -1.33 9.16
N ALA A 78 -3.07 -1.88 9.89
CA ALA A 78 -2.46 -1.21 11.04
C ALA A 78 -1.97 0.22 10.67
N SER A 79 -1.48 0.35 9.44
CA SER A 79 -1.00 1.61 8.90
C SER A 79 -2.11 2.55 8.44
N ALA A 80 -3.35 2.09 8.27
CA ALA A 80 -4.50 2.94 7.90
C ALA A 80 -4.69 4.13 8.84
N SER A 81 -4.35 3.95 10.13
CA SER A 81 -4.38 5.00 11.15
C SER A 81 -3.35 6.11 10.90
N GLU A 82 -2.19 5.80 10.33
CA GLU A 82 -1.12 6.73 9.99
C GLU A 82 -1.44 7.55 8.73
N TRP A 83 -2.33 7.04 7.86
CA TRP A 83 -2.57 7.59 6.52
C TRP A 83 -3.92 8.28 6.31
N ARG A 84 -4.84 8.21 7.29
CA ARG A 84 -6.10 8.97 7.27
C ARG A 84 -5.90 10.50 7.24
N VAL A 85 -4.67 10.99 7.36
CA VAL A 85 -4.33 12.43 7.36
C VAL A 85 -4.06 12.95 5.95
N SER A 86 -5.12 13.03 5.13
CA SER A 86 -5.32 14.16 4.19
C SER A 86 -6.74 14.12 3.67
N LEU A 87 -7.66 14.47 4.59
CA LEU A 87 -9.04 14.82 4.30
C LEU A 87 -9.27 16.32 4.54
N ASP A 88 -8.34 17.22 4.20
CA ASP A 88 -8.71 18.60 3.85
C ASP A 88 -7.48 19.45 3.50
N PRO A 89 -7.46 20.18 2.37
CA PRO A 89 -6.47 21.23 2.12
C PRO A 89 -6.62 22.46 3.04
N LYS A 90 -7.48 22.41 4.08
CA LYS A 90 -7.80 23.56 4.96
C LYS A 90 -7.16 23.52 6.36
N THR A 91 -6.47 22.46 6.76
CA THR A 91 -5.96 22.33 8.15
C THR A 91 -4.51 22.76 8.37
N THR A 92 -3.84 23.40 7.40
CA THR A 92 -2.47 23.92 7.57
C THR A 92 -2.40 25.37 8.10
N ASN A 93 -3.51 25.97 8.54
CA ASN A 93 -3.48 27.30 9.17
C ASN A 93 -4.37 27.31 10.41
N LEU A 94 -3.82 26.90 11.54
CA LEU A 94 -4.31 27.21 12.89
C LEU A 94 -3.22 26.78 13.86
N ASP A 95 -2.08 27.48 13.83
CA ASP A 95 -1.10 27.54 14.92
C ASP A 95 -0.11 28.70 14.66
N GLN A 96 -0.67 29.91 14.47
CA GLN A 96 0.05 31.17 14.69
C GLN A 96 -0.94 32.19 15.26
N ASN A 97 -1.15 32.13 16.57
CA ASN A 97 -1.44 33.31 17.38
C ASN A 97 -1.04 33.08 18.83
#